data_AF-A0A0P9CMD5-F1
#
_entry.id   AF-A0A0P9CMD5-F1
#
_cell.length_a   1.000
_cell.length_b   1.000
_cell.length_c   1.000
_cell.angle_alpha   90.00
_cell.angle_beta   90.00
_cell.angle_gamma   90.00
#
_symmetry.space_group_name_H-M   'P 1'
#
loop_
_entity.id
_entity.type
_entity.pdbx_description
1 polymer ?
#
loop_
_entity_poly.entity_id
_entity_poly.type
_entity_poly.pdbx_seq_one_letter_code
_entity_poly.pdbx_strand_id
1 'polypeptide(L)'
;MILWNAWTETLWSYTFYFSHGIIVLLSIPTAVVRPIQVLYKGKLRGLLAPFELLVELIRLFQYCVILTLGLDLPLQSLFDSALWGRFVSIIRHLHWGQVAYQLCGFVIVFAVINIILFMIIIRKSTVANLLEKYKNKTKTLSNFEVSSVRTAAMLAVKNMLVIPVSVIYLLHIFNLI
;
A
#
# COMPACT_ATOMS: atom_id res chain seq x y z
N MET A 1 -23.07 3.71 12.62
CA MET A 1 -23.17 3.82 11.15
C MET A 1 -21.80 4.06 10.48
N ILE A 2 -20.99 5.04 10.93
CA ILE A 2 -19.64 5.34 10.38
C ILE A 2 -18.78 4.11 10.18
N LEU A 3 -18.57 3.34 11.25
CA LEU A 3 -17.63 2.22 11.25
C LEU A 3 -18.10 1.08 10.37
N TRP A 4 -19.42 0.86 10.28
CA TRP A 4 -20.00 -0.14 9.39
C TRP A 4 -19.72 0.23 7.93
N ASN A 5 -20.01 1.48 7.56
CA ASN A 5 -19.75 1.97 6.21
C ASN A 5 -18.24 1.91 5.90
N ALA A 6 -17.38 2.38 6.80
CA ALA A 6 -15.94 2.30 6.60
C ALA A 6 -15.43 0.86 6.46
N TRP A 7 -16.04 -0.09 7.16
CA TRP A 7 -15.71 -1.51 7.03
C TRP A 7 -16.15 -2.08 5.68
N THR A 8 -17.38 -1.79 5.23
CA THR A 8 -17.88 -2.24 3.91
C THR A 8 -17.06 -1.65 2.77
N GLU A 9 -16.72 -0.37 2.87
CA GLU A 9 -15.84 0.33 1.91
C GLU A 9 -14.44 -0.28 1.87
N THR A 10 -13.93 -0.71 3.04
CA THR A 10 -12.65 -1.42 3.11
C THR A 10 -12.72 -2.77 2.42
N LEU A 11 -13.79 -3.55 2.65
CA LEU A 11 -14.01 -4.83 1.98
C LEU A 11 -14.15 -4.68 0.47
N TRP A 12 -14.89 -3.67 0.02
CA TRP A 12 -14.99 -3.34 -1.40
C TRP A 12 -13.62 -3.01 -2.00
N SER A 13 -12.82 -2.20 -1.30
CA SER A 13 -11.47 -1.82 -1.73
C SER A 13 -10.52 -3.02 -1.84
N TYR A 14 -10.60 -3.97 -0.90
CA TYR A 14 -9.87 -5.23 -0.98
C TYR A 14 -10.34 -6.09 -2.16
N THR A 15 -11.66 -6.16 -2.37
CA THR A 15 -12.24 -6.91 -3.49
C THR A 15 -11.76 -6.33 -4.82
N PHE A 16 -11.85 -5.01 -5.01
CA PHE A 16 -11.35 -4.32 -6.19
C PHE A 16 -9.86 -4.58 -6.44
N TYR A 17 -9.04 -4.51 -5.39
CA TYR A 17 -7.60 -4.77 -5.45
C TYR A 17 -7.29 -6.18 -5.95
N PHE A 18 -7.98 -7.20 -5.43
CA PHE A 18 -7.75 -8.59 -5.80
C PHE A 18 -8.42 -9.02 -7.10
N SER A 19 -9.46 -8.31 -7.55
CA SER A 19 -10.08 -8.53 -8.87
C SER A 19 -9.14 -8.19 -10.03
N HIS A 20 -8.12 -7.34 -9.80
CA HIS A 20 -7.22 -6.87 -10.84
C HIS A 20 -5.78 -7.29 -10.59
N GLY A 21 -5.38 -8.42 -11.18
CA GLY A 21 -4.03 -8.98 -11.01
C GLY A 21 -2.89 -8.01 -11.34
N ILE A 22 -3.10 -7.07 -12.27
CA ILE A 22 -2.10 -6.04 -12.61
C ILE A 22 -1.76 -5.13 -11.43
N ILE A 23 -2.74 -4.78 -10.59
CA ILE A 23 -2.54 -3.93 -9.40
C ILE A 23 -1.68 -4.69 -8.37
N VAL A 24 -1.94 -5.99 -8.21
CA VAL A 24 -1.15 -6.86 -7.33
C VAL A 24 0.28 -6.98 -7.82
N LEU A 25 0.48 -7.23 -9.12
CA LEU A 25 1.80 -7.34 -9.74
C LEU A 25 2.62 -6.06 -9.57
N LEU A 26 2.01 -4.89 -9.77
CA LEU A 26 2.67 -3.59 -9.57
C LEU A 26 3.03 -3.32 -8.09
N SER A 27 2.34 -3.97 -7.15
CA SER A 27 2.65 -3.84 -5.72
C SER A 27 3.94 -4.59 -5.33
N ILE A 28 4.26 -5.68 -6.03
CA ILE A 28 5.38 -6.59 -5.67
C ILE A 28 6.74 -5.86 -5.63
N PRO A 29 7.16 -5.11 -6.67
CA PRO A 29 8.44 -4.40 -6.64
C PRO A 29 8.57 -3.48 -5.44
N THR A 30 7.51 -2.74 -5.12
CA THR A 30 7.50 -1.82 -3.97
C THR A 30 7.54 -2.58 -2.63
N ALA A 31 6.84 -3.71 -2.55
CA ALA A 31 6.82 -4.58 -1.39
C ALA A 31 8.14 -5.32 -1.15
N VAL A 32 8.99 -5.47 -2.16
CA VAL A 32 10.30 -6.14 -2.05
C VAL A 32 11.42 -5.14 -1.79
N VAL A 33 11.47 -4.05 -2.55
CA VAL A 33 12.57 -3.08 -2.48
C VAL A 33 12.56 -2.32 -1.15
N ARG A 34 11.37 -1.96 -0.62
CA ARG A 34 11.26 -1.19 0.65
C ARG A 34 11.81 -1.96 1.87
N PRO A 35 11.47 -3.23 2.09
CA PRO A 35 12.10 -4.05 3.12
C PRO A 35 13.63 -4.14 2.97
N ILE A 36 14.12 -4.34 1.74
CA ILE A 36 15.56 -4.44 1.46
C ILE A 36 16.27 -3.14 1.84
N GLN A 37 15.71 -1.99 1.47
CA GLN A 37 16.27 -0.68 1.85
C GLN A 37 16.40 -0.52 3.37
N VAL A 38 15.40 -0.97 4.14
CA VAL A 38 15.46 -0.89 5.61
C VAL A 38 16.48 -1.86 6.18
N LEU A 39 16.56 -3.09 5.66
CA LEU A 39 17.52 -4.09 6.13
C LEU A 39 18.96 -3.68 5.84
N TYR A 40 19.22 -3.00 4.73
CA TYR A 40 20.57 -2.67 4.25
C TYR A 40 20.91 -1.17 4.31
N LYS A 41 20.12 -0.37 5.04
CA LYS A 41 20.24 1.10 5.14
C LYS A 41 21.65 1.59 5.52
N GLY A 42 22.42 0.78 6.25
CA GLY A 42 23.80 1.08 6.65
C GLY A 42 24.89 0.63 5.66
N LYS A 43 24.60 -0.25 4.71
CA LYS A 43 25.60 -0.87 3.81
C LYS A 43 25.53 -0.38 2.36
N LEU A 44 24.40 0.19 1.94
CA LEU A 44 24.13 0.53 0.54
C LEU A 44 23.78 2.03 0.32
N ARG A 45 24.31 2.94 1.17
CA ARG A 45 24.13 4.39 1.00
C ARG A 45 24.66 4.81 -0.38
N GLY A 46 23.75 5.20 -1.29
CA GLY A 46 24.08 5.63 -2.66
C GLY A 46 23.49 4.71 -3.75
N LEU A 47 23.71 3.40 -3.65
CA LEU A 47 23.20 2.41 -4.63
C LEU A 47 21.66 2.29 -4.62
N LEU A 48 21.02 2.65 -3.51
CA LEU A 48 19.57 2.52 -3.33
C LEU A 48 18.77 3.71 -3.88
N ALA A 49 19.40 4.87 -4.12
CA ALA A 49 18.73 6.07 -4.63
C ALA A 49 17.98 5.86 -5.97
N PRO A 50 18.57 5.23 -7.01
CA PRO A 50 17.83 4.97 -8.25
C PRO A 50 16.67 3.98 -8.04
N PHE A 51 16.80 3.03 -7.12
CA PHE A 51 15.71 2.10 -6.77
C PHE A 51 14.58 2.81 -6.02
N GLU A 52 14.87 3.84 -5.22
CA GLU A 52 13.83 4.67 -4.60
C GLU A 52 13.00 5.38 -5.66
N LEU A 53 13.65 6.03 -6.63
CA LEU A 53 12.95 6.72 -7.71
C LEU A 53 12.10 5.74 -8.53
N LEU A 54 12.66 4.59 -8.91
CA LEU A 54 11.95 3.57 -9.68
C LEU A 54 10.72 3.04 -8.92
N VAL A 55 10.84 2.78 -7.62
CA VAL A 55 9.73 2.31 -6.79
C VAL A 55 8.63 3.35 -6.66
N GLU A 56 8.99 4.62 -6.52
CA GLU A 56 7.98 5.70 -6.51
C GLU A 56 7.31 5.86 -7.88
N LEU A 57 8.05 5.74 -8.98
CA LEU A 57 7.46 5.76 -10.32
C LEU A 57 6.50 4.59 -10.54
N ILE A 58 6.87 3.37 -10.12
CA ILE A 58 5.98 2.19 -10.17
C ILE A 58 4.72 2.44 -9.34
N ARG A 59 4.86 3.04 -8.16
CA ARG A 59 3.72 3.34 -7.28
C ARG A 59 2.80 4.41 -7.88
N LEU A 60 3.35 5.49 -8.44
CA LEU A 60 2.57 6.50 -9.15
C LEU A 60 1.83 5.88 -10.33
N PHE A 61 2.53 5.05 -11.12
CA PHE A 61 1.93 4.31 -12.22
C PHE A 61 0.82 3.36 -11.73
N GLN A 62 1.02 2.67 -10.61
CA GLN A 62 -0.01 1.84 -10.00
C GLN A 62 -1.26 2.63 -9.64
N TYR A 63 -1.12 3.84 -9.09
CA TYR A 63 -2.27 4.68 -8.75
C TYR A 63 -3.03 5.17 -10.00
N CYS A 64 -2.30 5.51 -11.05
CA CYS A 64 -2.88 5.79 -12.36
C CYS A 64 -3.67 4.58 -12.89
N VAL A 65 -3.10 3.38 -12.82
CA VAL A 65 -3.78 2.14 -13.24
C VAL A 65 -5.05 1.90 -12.41
N ILE A 66 -5.02 2.11 -11.10
CA ILE A 66 -6.21 2.02 -10.23
C ILE A 66 -7.30 2.98 -10.72
N LEU A 67 -6.95 4.23 -11.00
CA LEU A 67 -7.90 5.24 -11.48
C LEU A 67 -8.56 4.86 -12.81
N THR A 68 -7.80 4.34 -13.76
CA THR A 68 -8.36 3.95 -15.07
C THR A 68 -9.23 2.72 -14.98
N LEU A 69 -8.80 1.71 -14.22
CA LEU A 69 -9.62 0.51 -14.00
C LEU A 69 -10.91 0.84 -13.25
N GLY A 70 -10.87 1.74 -12.27
CA GLY A 70 -12.05 2.15 -11.53
C GLY A 70 -13.08 2.94 -12.35
N LEU A 71 -12.64 3.58 -13.43
CA LEU A 71 -13.53 4.27 -14.38
C LEU A 71 -13.88 3.45 -15.61
N ASP A 72 -13.49 2.17 -15.67
CA ASP A 72 -13.63 1.29 -16.84
C ASP A 72 -13.03 1.90 -18.13
N LEU A 73 -11.94 2.66 -17.99
CA LEU A 73 -11.25 3.32 -19.11
C LEU A 73 -10.06 2.50 -19.61
N PRO A 74 -9.75 2.57 -20.92
CA PRO A 74 -8.53 1.96 -21.44
C PRO A 74 -7.30 2.65 -20.85
N LEU A 75 -6.24 1.89 -20.58
CA LEU A 75 -4.99 2.42 -19.98
C LEU A 75 -4.36 3.56 -20.79
N GLN A 76 -4.63 3.61 -22.11
CA GLN A 76 -4.17 4.68 -22.99
C GLN A 76 -4.73 6.06 -22.59
N SER A 77 -5.90 6.11 -21.96
CA SER A 77 -6.53 7.33 -21.47
C SER A 77 -5.74 8.01 -20.34
N LEU A 78 -4.77 7.33 -19.72
CA LEU A 78 -3.87 7.94 -18.72
C LEU A 78 -3.06 9.11 -19.27
N PHE A 79 -2.80 9.10 -20.58
CA PHE A 79 -2.03 10.13 -21.25
C PHE A 79 -2.91 11.24 -21.84
N ASP A 80 -4.24 11.15 -21.66
CA ASP A 80 -5.19 12.14 -22.14
C ASP A 80 -5.45 13.24 -21.11
N SER A 81 -5.20 14.48 -21.50
CA SER A 81 -5.50 15.68 -20.71
C SER A 81 -6.97 15.81 -20.29
N ALA A 82 -7.91 15.27 -21.08
CA ALA A 82 -9.34 15.34 -20.79
C ALA A 82 -9.73 14.55 -19.53
N LEU A 83 -9.10 13.38 -19.32
CA LEU A 83 -9.29 12.55 -18.13
C LEU A 83 -8.85 13.29 -16.86
N TRP A 84 -7.70 13.95 -16.91
CA TRP A 84 -7.20 14.76 -15.79
C TRP A 84 -8.08 15.98 -15.52
N GLY A 85 -8.61 16.63 -16.55
CA GLY A 85 -9.59 17.72 -16.42
C GLY A 85 -10.89 17.29 -15.73
N ARG A 86 -11.37 16.07 -16.04
CA ARG A 86 -12.54 15.47 -15.39
C ARG A 86 -12.30 15.28 -13.89
N PHE A 87 -11.14 14.79 -13.47
CA PHE A 87 -10.81 14.62 -12.05
C PHE A 87 -10.76 15.94 -11.29
N VAL A 88 -10.14 16.97 -11.86
CA VAL A 88 -10.12 18.30 -11.24
C VAL A 88 -11.54 18.84 -11.06
N SER A 89 -12.42 18.59 -12.03
CA SER A 89 -13.83 18.96 -11.93
C SER A 89 -14.55 18.20 -10.81
N ILE A 90 -14.38 16.88 -10.71
CA ILE A 90 -14.99 16.06 -9.65
C ILE A 90 -14.56 16.57 -8.27
N ILE A 91 -13.26 16.81 -8.08
CA ILE A 91 -12.73 17.27 -6.79
C ILE A 91 -13.32 18.62 -6.38
N ARG A 92 -13.53 19.53 -7.34
CA ARG A 92 -14.12 20.86 -7.09
C ARG A 92 -15.55 20.81 -6.59
N HIS A 93 -16.30 19.76 -6.94
CA HIS A 93 -17.72 19.63 -6.59
C HIS A 93 -17.96 18.62 -5.46
N LEU A 94 -16.90 18.22 -4.74
CA LEU A 94 -17.03 17.30 -3.61
C LEU A 94 -17.78 17.94 -2.43
N HIS A 95 -18.68 17.17 -1.84
CA HIS A 95 -19.30 17.49 -0.56
C HIS A 95 -18.32 17.22 0.59
N TRP A 96 -17.46 18.21 0.88
CA TRP A 96 -16.40 18.10 1.89
C TRP A 96 -16.86 17.65 3.29
N GLY A 97 -18.10 17.96 3.68
CA GLY A 97 -18.67 17.48 4.95
C GLY A 97 -18.86 15.95 4.98
N GLN A 98 -19.34 15.36 3.88
CA GLN A 98 -19.47 13.91 3.75
C GLN A 98 -18.10 13.23 3.66
N VAL A 99 -17.19 13.82 2.89
CA VAL A 99 -15.80 13.35 2.75
C VAL A 99 -15.11 13.33 4.11
N ALA A 100 -15.21 14.40 4.91
CA ALA A 100 -14.61 14.47 6.24
C ALA A 100 -15.12 13.35 7.17
N TYR A 101 -16.42 13.09 7.13
CA TYR A 101 -17.05 12.02 7.91
C TYR A 101 -16.55 10.62 7.48
N GLN A 102 -16.44 10.36 6.18
CA GLN A 102 -15.90 9.10 5.67
C GLN A 102 -14.39 8.95 5.94
N LEU A 103 -13.63 10.05 5.90
CA LEU A 103 -12.22 10.08 6.30
C LEU A 103 -12.00 9.77 7.78
N CYS A 104 -12.91 10.17 8.68
CA CYS A 104 -12.84 9.73 10.08
C CYS A 104 -12.97 8.20 10.18
N GLY A 105 -13.91 7.61 9.45
CA GLY A 105 -14.07 6.15 9.39
C GLY A 105 -12.85 5.44 8.82
N PHE A 106 -12.29 5.97 7.73
CA PHE A 106 -11.03 5.52 7.14
C PHE A 106 -9.91 5.42 8.17
N VAL A 107 -9.65 6.52 8.88
CA VAL A 107 -8.55 6.60 9.84
C VAL A 107 -8.71 5.54 10.93
N ILE A 108 -9.92 5.36 11.45
CA ILE A 108 -10.19 4.38 12.51
C ILE A 108 -9.97 2.95 11.99
N VAL A 109 -10.55 2.58 10.85
CA VAL A 109 -10.44 1.22 10.31
C VAL A 109 -9.00 0.89 9.94
N PHE A 110 -8.30 1.79 9.26
CA PHE A 110 -6.90 1.56 8.92
C PHE A 110 -5.98 1.59 10.15
N ALA A 111 -6.29 2.37 11.19
CA ALA A 111 -5.57 2.29 12.47
C ALA A 111 -5.73 0.89 13.09
N VAL A 112 -6.95 0.35 13.12
CA VAL A 112 -7.22 -1.01 13.62
C VAL A 112 -6.49 -2.06 12.80
N ILE A 113 -6.52 -1.99 11.46
CA ILE A 113 -5.78 -2.91 10.58
C ILE A 113 -4.28 -2.85 10.86
N ASN A 114 -3.72 -1.64 11.01
CA ASN A 114 -2.30 -1.47 11.33
C ASN A 114 -1.94 -2.05 12.71
N ILE A 115 -2.81 -1.87 13.72
CA ILE A 115 -2.62 -2.45 15.06
C ILE A 115 -2.64 -3.97 14.98
N ILE A 116 -3.63 -4.55 14.30
CA ILE A 116 -3.76 -6.01 14.12
C ILE A 116 -2.53 -6.57 13.42
N LEU A 117 -2.10 -5.94 12.33
CA LEU A 117 -0.90 -6.35 11.60
C LEU A 117 0.34 -6.31 12.49
N PHE A 118 0.53 -5.25 13.26
CA PHE A 118 1.72 -5.08 14.09
C PHE A 118 1.73 -6.00 15.33
N MET A 119 0.59 -6.14 16.01
CA MET A 119 0.49 -6.88 17.27
C MET A 119 0.30 -8.38 17.06
N ILE A 120 -0.51 -8.77 16.09
CA ILE A 120 -1.00 -10.14 15.93
C ILE A 120 -0.22 -10.86 14.82
N ILE A 121 -0.19 -10.29 13.62
CA ILE A 121 0.35 -10.98 12.43
C ILE A 121 1.89 -10.95 12.45
N ILE A 122 2.49 -9.78 12.63
CA ILE A 122 3.95 -9.59 12.62
C ILE A 122 4.47 -9.48 14.06
N ARG A 123 4.11 -10.48 14.87
CA ARG A 123 4.51 -10.55 16.27
C ARG A 123 6.01 -10.78 16.40
N LYS A 124 6.64 -10.12 17.39
CA LYS A 124 8.08 -10.21 17.63
C LYS A 124 8.56 -11.66 17.83
N SER A 125 7.78 -12.47 18.55
CA SER A 125 8.09 -13.89 18.78
C SER A 125 8.10 -14.70 17.49
N THR A 126 7.10 -14.52 16.62
CA THR A 126 7.03 -15.22 15.33
C THR A 126 8.22 -14.86 14.44
N VAL A 127 8.56 -13.56 14.37
CA VAL A 127 9.72 -13.10 13.60
C VAL A 127 11.03 -13.64 14.18
N ALA A 128 11.18 -13.68 15.50
CA ALA A 128 12.36 -14.23 16.16
C ALA A 128 12.52 -15.73 15.82
N ASN A 129 11.46 -16.52 15.97
CA ASN A 129 11.49 -17.96 15.67
C ASN A 129 11.82 -18.25 14.20
N LEU A 130 11.23 -17.47 13.28
CA LEU A 130 11.55 -17.59 11.85
C LEU A 130 13.01 -17.21 11.60
N LEU A 131 13.47 -16.07 12.13
CA LEU A 131 14.84 -15.61 11.93
C LEU A 131 15.86 -16.62 12.45
N GLU A 132 15.64 -17.21 13.63
CA GLU A 132 16.51 -18.26 14.19
C GLU A 132 16.55 -19.51 13.30
N LYS A 133 15.38 -19.98 12.84
CA LYS A 133 15.27 -21.11 11.90
C LYS A 133 16.04 -20.87 10.60
N TYR A 134 16.03 -19.63 10.08
CA TYR A 134 16.74 -19.27 8.86
C TYR A 134 18.24 -18.96 9.10
N LYS A 135 18.62 -18.44 10.27
CA LYS A 135 20.04 -18.27 10.64
C LYS A 135 20.78 -19.61 10.64
N ASN A 136 20.13 -20.69 11.10
CA ASN A 136 20.70 -22.03 11.10
C ASN A 136 20.89 -22.62 9.68
N LYS A 137 20.19 -22.08 8.67
CA LYS A 137 20.29 -22.55 7.27
C LYS A 137 21.19 -21.68 6.40
N THR A 138 21.33 -20.39 6.74
CA THR A 138 22.01 -19.44 5.86
C THR A 138 22.88 -18.48 6.69
N LYS A 139 24.21 -18.60 6.57
CA LYS A 139 25.20 -17.74 7.26
C LYS A 139 24.94 -16.23 7.06
N THR A 140 24.34 -15.83 5.94
CA THR A 140 24.06 -14.43 5.59
C THR A 140 23.06 -13.74 6.53
N LEU A 141 22.20 -14.49 7.22
CA LEU A 141 21.17 -13.93 8.10
C LEU A 141 21.64 -13.64 9.53
N SER A 142 22.85 -14.07 9.92
CA SER A 142 23.37 -13.93 11.29
C SER A 142 23.38 -12.47 11.78
N ASN A 143 23.56 -11.54 10.86
CA ASN A 143 23.82 -10.13 11.12
C ASN A 143 22.57 -9.25 11.24
N PHE A 144 21.36 -9.80 11.04
CA PHE A 144 20.13 -9.02 11.16
C PHE A 144 19.53 -9.12 12.56
N GLU A 145 19.06 -7.98 13.06
CA GLU A 145 18.28 -7.88 14.29
C GLU A 145 16.80 -8.21 14.04
N VAL A 146 16.15 -8.84 15.03
CA VAL A 146 14.71 -9.16 14.98
C VAL A 146 13.87 -7.90 14.77
N SER A 147 14.27 -6.77 15.35
CA SER A 147 13.64 -5.45 15.19
C SER A 147 13.61 -5.01 13.72
N SER A 148 14.75 -5.07 13.03
CA SER A 148 14.88 -4.69 11.62
C SER A 148 14.08 -5.61 10.70
N VAL A 149 14.12 -6.92 10.94
CA VAL A 149 13.35 -7.90 10.16
C VAL A 149 11.86 -7.71 10.36
N ARG A 150 11.42 -7.42 11.59
CA ARG A 150 10.01 -7.12 11.89
C ARG A 150 9.54 -5.87 11.16
N THR A 151 10.33 -4.80 11.17
CA THR A 151 10.01 -3.56 10.44
C THR A 151 9.98 -3.81 8.93
N ALA A 152 10.94 -4.57 8.41
CA ALA A 152 11.00 -4.94 7.00
C ALA A 152 9.77 -5.76 6.57
N ALA A 153 9.37 -6.77 7.36
CA ALA A 153 8.16 -7.54 7.12
C ALA A 153 6.90 -6.65 7.15
N MET A 154 6.82 -5.71 8.10
CA MET A 154 5.71 -4.75 8.15
C MET A 154 5.65 -3.88 6.90
N LEU A 155 6.80 -3.41 6.42
CA LEU A 155 6.85 -2.63 5.18
C LEU A 155 6.45 -3.46 3.97
N ALA A 156 6.85 -4.73 3.89
CA ALA A 156 6.44 -5.62 2.81
C ALA A 156 4.92 -5.72 2.75
N VAL A 157 4.27 -6.06 3.87
CA VAL A 157 2.82 -6.23 3.95
C VAL A 157 2.08 -4.92 3.69
N LYS A 158 2.58 -3.79 4.22
CA LYS A 158 1.97 -2.49 3.98
C LYS A 158 2.02 -2.08 2.50
N ASN A 159 3.17 -2.24 1.86
CA ASN A 159 3.32 -1.88 0.44
C ASN A 159 2.60 -2.85 -0.49
N MET A 160 2.45 -4.10 -0.08
CA MET A 160 1.69 -5.09 -0.84
C MET A 160 0.19 -4.86 -0.73
N LEU A 161 -0.35 -4.66 0.48
CA LEU A 161 -1.79 -4.70 0.72
C LEU A 161 -2.35 -3.37 1.23
N VAL A 162 -1.84 -2.89 2.35
CA VAL A 162 -2.48 -1.78 3.09
C VAL A 162 -2.47 -0.49 2.29
N ILE A 163 -1.34 -0.15 1.65
CA ILE A 163 -1.19 1.11 0.91
C ILE A 163 -2.05 1.11 -0.35
N PRO A 164 -1.95 0.13 -1.27
CA PRO A 164 -2.80 0.12 -2.46
C PRO A 164 -4.30 0.14 -2.13
N VAL A 165 -4.72 -0.67 -1.14
CA VAL A 165 -6.12 -0.71 -0.70
C VAL A 165 -6.56 0.61 -0.07
N SER A 166 -5.68 1.27 0.70
CA SER A 166 -5.98 2.60 1.25
C SER A 166 -6.19 3.66 0.16
N VAL A 167 -5.44 3.55 -0.95
CA VAL A 167 -5.59 4.47 -2.08
C VAL A 167 -6.90 4.21 -2.80
N ILE A 168 -7.24 2.95 -3.10
CA ILE A 168 -8.54 2.58 -3.68
C ILE A 168 -9.69 3.13 -2.84
N TYR A 169 -9.63 2.92 -1.53
CA TYR A 169 -10.61 3.42 -0.58
C TYR A 169 -10.76 4.95 -0.64
N LEU A 170 -9.63 5.68 -0.66
CA LEU A 170 -9.65 7.14 -0.76
C LEU A 170 -10.24 7.61 -2.08
N LEU A 171 -9.85 6.97 -3.19
CA LEU A 171 -10.37 7.30 -4.51
C LEU A 171 -11.89 7.12 -4.59
N HIS A 172 -12.42 6.06 -3.99
CA HIS A 172 -13.87 5.81 -3.93
C HIS A 172 -14.59 6.87 -3.08
N ILE A 173 -14.04 7.26 -1.91
CA ILE A 173 -14.59 8.38 -1.12
C ILE A 173 -14.61 9.70 -1.88
N PHE A 174 -13.57 9.95 -2.67
CA PHE A 174 -13.49 11.13 -3.51
C PHE A 174 -14.32 11.03 -4.79
N ASN A 175 -15.12 9.97 -4.97
CA ASN A 175 -15.92 9.68 -6.16
C ASN A 175 -15.08 9.71 -7.46
N LEU A 176 -13.83 9.28 -7.38
CA LEU A 176 -12.90 9.23 -8.52
C LEU A 176 -12.90 7.87 -9.21
N ILE A 177 -13.44 6.84 -8.55
CA ILE A 177 -13.69 5.48 -9.04
C ILE A 177 -14.98 4.97 -8.42
#